data_AF-A0A2U3PEJ6-F1
#
_entry.id   AF-A0A2U3PEJ6-F1
#
_cell.length_a   1.000
_cell.length_b   1.000
_cell.length_c   1.000
_cell.angle_alpha   90.00
_cell.angle_beta   90.00
_cell.angle_gamma   90.00
#
_symmetry.space_group_name_H-M   'P 1'
#
loop_
_entity.id
_entity.type
_entity.pdbx_description
1 polymer ?
#
loop_
_entity_poly.entity_id
_entity_poly.type
_entity_poly.pdbx_seq_one_letter_code
_entity_poly.pdbx_strand_id
1 'polypeptide(L)'
;VTYSVTGTKAPGDIISVTYVDASGRSRTQHNVYIPWSMTVTPISTSDVGSVQASSLFRLSRLNCSITTSDGTVLSSNNNDAPQTSC
;
A
#
# COMPACT_ATOMS: atom_id res chain seq x y z
N VAL A 1 6.55 8.19 -7.12
CA VAL A 1 5.53 7.11 -7.14
C VAL A 1 4.50 7.36 -6.07
N THR A 2 3.28 6.93 -6.30
CA THR A 2 2.17 6.99 -5.36
C THR A 2 1.76 5.57 -5.06
N TYR A 3 1.92 5.18 -3.80
CA TYR A 3 1.35 3.96 -3.26
C TYR A 3 -0.08 4.25 -2.86
N SER A 4 -1.00 3.37 -3.24
CA SER A 4 -2.39 3.45 -2.81
C SER A 4 -2.84 2.09 -2.29
N VAL A 5 -3.56 2.13 -1.18
CA VAL A 5 -4.24 0.98 -0.62
C VAL A 5 -5.70 1.34 -0.55
N THR A 6 -6.53 0.52 -1.17
CA THR A 6 -7.98 0.70 -1.25
C THR A 6 -8.70 -0.54 -0.74
N GLY A 7 -10.02 -0.45 -0.59
CA GLY A 7 -10.85 -1.57 -0.16
C GLY A 7 -11.82 -1.19 0.95
N THR A 8 -12.36 -2.18 1.65
CA THR A 8 -13.39 -2.01 2.69
C THR A 8 -12.82 -2.32 4.06
N LYS A 9 -12.77 -1.31 4.93
CA LYS A 9 -12.38 -1.44 6.34
C LYS A 9 -13.55 -1.97 7.16
N ALA A 10 -13.35 -3.09 7.85
CA ALA A 10 -14.31 -3.56 8.84
C ALA A 10 -14.25 -2.69 10.12
N PRO A 11 -15.39 -2.39 10.77
CA PRO A 11 -15.41 -1.68 12.05
C PRO A 11 -14.55 -2.39 13.11
N GLY A 12 -13.72 -1.63 13.83
CA GLY A 12 -12.80 -2.16 14.84
C GLY A 12 -11.55 -2.86 14.29
N ASP A 13 -11.44 -3.02 12.97
CA ASP A 13 -10.27 -3.65 12.35
C ASP A 13 -9.10 -2.67 12.20
N ILE A 14 -7.88 -3.16 12.39
CA ILE A 14 -6.66 -2.36 12.30
C ILE A 14 -5.95 -2.74 11.00
N ILE A 15 -5.68 -1.73 10.18
CA ILE A 15 -4.92 -1.90 8.93
C ILE A 15 -3.50 -1.43 9.18
N SER A 16 -2.54 -2.27 8.81
CA SER A 16 -1.12 -1.94 8.79
C SER A 16 -0.65 -1.90 7.35
N VAL A 17 0.05 -0.83 6.97
CA VAL A 17 0.63 -0.67 5.63
C VAL A 17 2.13 -0.54 5.78
N THR A 18 2.86 -1.45 5.16
CA THR A 18 4.31 -1.41 5.03
C THR A 18 4.66 -1.01 3.61
N TYR A 19 5.43 0.05 3.43
CA TYR A 19 5.88 0.51 2.12
C TYR A 19 7.38 0.78 2.13
N VAL A 20 8.01 0.76 0.96
CA VAL A 20 9.42 1.14 0.80
C VAL A 20 9.52 2.64 0.52
N ASP A 21 10.32 3.34 1.32
CA ASP A 21 10.59 4.77 1.16
C ASP A 21 11.66 5.07 0.09
N ALA A 22 11.92 6.36 -0.13
CA ALA A 22 12.87 6.83 -1.14
C ALA A 22 14.31 6.36 -0.93
N SER A 23 14.66 5.97 0.29
CA SER A 23 15.98 5.44 0.66
C SER A 23 16.07 3.92 0.57
N GLY A 24 15.02 3.26 0.05
CA GLY A 24 14.94 1.80 -0.03
C GLY A 24 14.62 1.14 1.31
N ARG A 25 14.15 1.88 2.31
CA ARG A 25 13.84 1.33 3.64
C ARG A 25 12.36 1.06 3.80
N SER A 26 12.03 -0.09 4.40
CA SER A 26 10.65 -0.43 4.74
C SER A 26 10.16 0.40 5.92
N ARG A 27 9.00 1.04 5.74
CA ARG A 27 8.30 1.85 6.73
C ARG A 27 6.92 1.27 6.94
N THR A 28 6.57 1.00 8.20
CA THR A 28 5.24 0.49 8.55
C THR A 28 4.43 1.57 9.25
N GLN A 29 3.23 1.82 8.73
CA GLN A 29 2.20 2.63 9.36
C GLN A 29 1.11 1.72 9.89
N HIS A 30 0.78 1.87 11.17
CA HIS A 30 -0.23 1.07 11.85
C HIS A 30 -1.52 1.88 12.02
N ASN A 31 -2.65 1.18 12.03
CA ASN A 31 -3.98 1.74 12.21
C ASN A 31 -4.33 2.85 11.22
N VAL A 32 -4.02 2.61 9.94
CA VAL A 32 -4.36 3.56 8.88
C VAL A 32 -5.85 3.49 8.50
N TYR A 33 -6.33 4.60 7.96
CA TYR A 33 -7.66 4.69 7.34
C TYR A 33 -7.57 4.42 5.84
N ILE A 34 -8.61 3.85 5.25
CA ILE A 34 -8.69 3.50 3.82
C ILE A 34 -9.79 4.36 3.17
N PRO A 35 -9.62 4.93 1.97
CA PRO A 35 -8.44 4.80 1.10
C PRO A 35 -7.20 5.47 1.69
N TRP A 36 -6.06 4.76 1.65
CA TRP A 36 -4.76 5.27 2.06
C TRP A 36 -3.93 5.54 0.83
N SER A 37 -3.21 6.67 0.82
CA SER A 37 -2.30 7.01 -0.26
C SER A 37 -1.04 7.66 0.29
N MET A 38 0.11 7.29 -0.24
CA MET A 38 1.40 7.88 0.11
C MET A 38 2.21 8.13 -1.15
N THR A 39 2.61 9.38 -1.33
CA THR A 39 3.53 9.77 -2.40
C THR A 39 4.96 9.70 -1.90
N VAL A 40 5.78 8.93 -2.60
CA VAL A 40 7.21 8.76 -2.33
C VAL A 40 7.98 9.14 -3.59
N THR A 41 9.02 9.94 -3.44
CA THR A 41 9.90 10.35 -4.54
C THR A 41 11.18 9.52 -4.48
N PRO A 42 11.27 8.38 -5.18
CA PRO A 42 12.43 7.51 -5.09
C PRO A 42 13.66 8.22 -5.67
N ILE A 43 14.84 7.90 -5.13
CA ILE A 43 16.12 8.46 -5.60
C ILE A 43 16.44 7.94 -7.02
N SER A 44 15.97 6.73 -7.36
CA SER A 44 16.07 6.16 -8.71
C SER A 44 14.80 5.38 -9.12
N THR A 45 14.58 5.20 -10.43
CA THR A 45 13.43 4.44 -10.96
C THR A 45 13.51 2.93 -10.70
N SER A 46 14.68 2.41 -10.32
CA SER A 46 14.85 1.02 -9.86
C SER A 46 14.45 0.84 -8.39
N ASP A 47 14.38 1.92 -7.61
CA ASP A 47 13.97 1.89 -6.20
C ASP A 47 12.46 1.99 -6.01
N VAL A 48 11.68 1.78 -7.07
CA VAL A 48 10.23 1.64 -6.92
C VAL A 48 9.98 0.36 -6.13
N GLY A 49 9.74 0.54 -4.84
CA GLY A 49 9.65 -0.57 -3.91
C GLY A 49 8.23 -1.10 -3.76
N SER A 50 8.07 -1.97 -2.78
CA SER A 50 6.84 -2.72 -2.54
C SER A 50 5.96 -2.04 -1.49
N VAL A 51 4.64 -2.24 -1.61
CA VAL A 51 3.63 -1.89 -0.61
C VAL A 51 2.84 -3.14 -0.21
N GLN A 52 2.94 -3.52 1.05
CA GLN A 52 2.09 -4.53 1.66
C GLN A 52 1.07 -3.89 2.58
N ALA A 53 -0.17 -4.34 2.49
CA ALA A 53 -1.22 -3.96 3.40
C ALA A 53 -1.84 -5.20 4.04
N SER A 54 -2.06 -5.11 5.35
CA SER A 54 -2.55 -6.22 6.16
C SER A 54 -3.63 -5.76 7.12
N SER A 55 -4.72 -6.53 7.17
CA SER A 55 -5.76 -6.45 8.18
C SER A 55 -5.43 -7.35 9.36
N LEU A 56 -5.57 -6.82 10.58
CA LEU A 56 -5.29 -7.55 11.81
C LEU A 56 -6.32 -8.65 12.07
N PHE A 57 -7.62 -8.34 11.96
CA PHE A 57 -8.70 -9.31 12.20
C PHE A 57 -9.12 -10.08 10.94
N ARG A 58 -8.48 -9.82 9.80
CA ARG A 58 -8.76 -10.43 8.48
C ARG A 58 -10.22 -10.24 8.00
N LEU A 59 -10.90 -9.23 8.52
CA LEU A 59 -12.28 -8.90 8.15
C LEU A 59 -12.34 -7.85 7.03
N SER A 60 -11.36 -6.95 6.98
CA SER A 60 -11.24 -5.98 5.91
C SER A 60 -10.77 -6.64 4.61
N ARG A 61 -11.16 -6.06 3.47
CA ARG A 61 -10.66 -6.45 2.15
C ARG A 61 -9.80 -5.32 1.61
N LEU A 62 -8.59 -5.65 1.19
CA LEU A 62 -7.55 -4.70 0.83
C LEU A 62 -7.07 -4.97 -0.59
N ASN A 63 -6.87 -3.90 -1.35
CA ASN A 63 -6.28 -3.87 -2.66
C ASN A 63 -5.14 -2.86 -2.65
N CYS A 64 -4.12 -3.05 -3.48
CA CYS A 64 -3.01 -2.10 -3.60
C CYS A 64 -2.74 -1.74 -5.04
N SER A 65 -2.21 -0.54 -5.25
CA SER A 65 -1.60 -0.16 -6.51
C SER A 65 -0.45 0.83 -6.33
N ILE A 66 0.53 0.69 -7.21
CA ILE A 66 1.72 1.53 -7.31
C ILE A 66 1.65 2.25 -8.64
N THR A 67 1.50 3.56 -8.59
CA THR A 67 1.44 4.42 -9.78
C THR A 67 2.64 5.35 -9.81
N THR A 68 3.27 5.54 -10.95
CA THR A 68 4.35 6.53 -11.11
C THR A 68 3.80 7.96 -11.09
N SER A 69 4.69 8.96 -11.00
CA SER A 69 4.32 10.36 -11.20
C SER A 69 3.71 10.62 -12.59
N ASP A 70 4.09 9.81 -13.57
CA ASP A 70 3.71 9.97 -14.97
C ASP A 70 2.38 9.26 -15.29
N GLY A 71 1.74 8.66 -14.28
CA GLY A 71 0.43 8.01 -14.38
C GLY A 71 0.48 6.53 -14.79
N THR A 72 1.66 5.93 -14.94
CA THR A 72 1.78 4.50 -15.25
C THR A 72 1.66 3.64 -14.00
N VAL A 73 0.79 2.63 -14.04
CA VAL A 73 0.68 1.62 -12.99
C VAL A 73 1.80 0.61 -13.15
N LEU A 74 2.67 0.52 -12.15
CA LEU A 74 3.79 -0.44 -12.15
C LEU A 74 3.37 -1.79 -11.59
N SER A 75 2.56 -1.78 -10.54
CA SER A 75 2.07 -2.97 -9.88
C SER A 75 0.70 -2.68 -9.29
N SER A 76 -0.21 -3.64 -9.40
CA SER A 76 -1.53 -3.55 -8.79
C SER A 76 -2.03 -4.93 -8.44
N ASN A 77 -2.63 -5.06 -7.26
CA ASN A 77 -3.19 -6.31 -6.76
C ASN A 77 -4.58 -6.04 -6.21
N ASN A 78 -5.58 -6.56 -6.93
CA ASN A 78 -7.01 -6.37 -6.64
C ASN A 78 -7.63 -7.73 -6.29
N ASN A 79 -7.10 -8.38 -5.26
CA ASN A 79 -7.53 -9.72 -4.85
C ASN A 79 -8.63 -9.70 -3.77
N ASP A 80 -9.04 -8.50 -3.31
CA ASP A 80 -10.05 -8.31 -2.26
C ASP A 80 -9.81 -9.21 -1.03
N ALA A 81 -8.53 -9.35 -0.66
CA ALA A 81 -8.10 -10.23 0.40
C ALA A 81 -7.79 -9.45 1.69
N PRO A 82 -7.77 -10.11 2.86
CA PRO A 82 -7.36 -9.47 4.11
C PRO A 82 -5.89 -9.07 4.15
N GLN A 83 -5.10 -9.50 3.17
CA GLN A 83 -3.71 -9.11 2.98
C GLN A 83 -3.51 -8.90 1.48
N THR A 84 -2.78 -7.86 1.11
CA THR A 84 -2.42 -7.60 -0.28
C THR A 84 -0.99 -7.10 -0.36
N SER A 85 -0.34 -7.38 -1.48
CA SER A 85 1.03 -6.98 -1.75
C SER A 85 1.18 -6.55 -3.19
N CYS A 86 1.75 -5.37 -3.32
CA CYS A 86 2.37 -4.80 -4.50
C CYS A 86 3.80 -4.44 -4.05
#